data_AF-A0A6I0FAA0-F1
#
_entry.id   AF-A0A6I0FAA0-F1
#
_cell.length_a   1.000
_cell.length_b   1.000
_cell.length_c   1.000
_cell.angle_alpha   90.00
_cell.angle_beta   90.00
_cell.angle_gamma   90.00
#
_symmetry.space_group_name_H-M   'P 1'
#
loop_
_entity.id
_entity.type
_entity.pdbx_description
1 polymer ?
#
loop_
_entity_poly.entity_id
_entity_poly.type
_entity_poly.pdbx_seq_one_letter_code
_entity_poly.pdbx_strand_id
1 'polypeptide(L)'
;MKDIETEIKQNVLEIIKIIKNEYPGSPSLEKTKLTIKEFQKSLKIISDPKIPLKNRQALARKVMPIQRAVKTLKGSMPENKFFLFYKNAIEGQSIKSLSIDYGVDTKTVRRARNLAYKQLSVLLYPDLVIGEIFIVGW
;
A
#
# COMPACT_ATOMS: atom_id res chain seq x y z
N MET A 1 24.13 22.55 -13.82
CA MET A 1 22.81 22.59 -13.13
C MET A 1 22.40 21.16 -12.85
N LYS A 2 22.23 20.75 -11.59
CA LYS A 2 21.60 19.45 -11.29
C LYS A 2 20.14 19.55 -11.73
N ASP A 3 19.67 18.54 -12.44
CA ASP A 3 18.33 18.50 -13.01
C ASP A 3 17.30 18.40 -11.87
N ILE A 4 16.34 19.33 -11.83
CA ILE A 4 15.34 19.45 -10.74
C ILE A 4 14.59 18.12 -10.55
N GLU A 5 14.36 17.40 -11.64
CA GLU A 5 13.70 16.09 -11.60
C GLU A 5 14.53 15.02 -10.88
N THR A 6 15.86 15.11 -10.97
CA THR A 6 16.79 14.21 -10.27
C THR A 6 16.84 14.52 -8.78
N GLU A 7 16.78 15.80 -8.41
CA GLU A 7 16.71 16.25 -7.02
C GLU A 7 15.39 15.86 -6.34
N ILE A 8 14.26 16.01 -7.04
CA ILE A 8 12.95 15.54 -6.56
C ILE A 8 12.95 14.02 -6.35
N LYS A 9 13.47 13.24 -7.31
CA LYS A 9 13.58 11.78 -7.17
C LYS A 9 14.46 11.40 -5.97
N GLN A 10 15.56 12.10 -5.75
CA GLN A 10 16.47 11.83 -4.64
C GLN A 10 15.81 12.12 -3.29
N ASN A 11 15.11 13.26 -3.16
CA ASN A 11 14.40 13.64 -1.94
C ASN A 11 13.26 12.65 -1.63
N VAL A 12 12.53 12.20 -2.65
CA VAL A 12 11.50 11.15 -2.50
C VAL A 12 12.12 9.83 -2.02
N LEU A 13 13.27 9.44 -2.54
CA LEU A 13 13.97 8.22 -2.10
C LEU A 13 14.47 8.33 -0.65
N GLU A 14 14.89 9.52 -0.22
CA GLU A 14 15.36 9.79 1.14
C GLU A 14 14.20 9.78 2.15
N ILE A 15 13.06 10.38 1.80
CA ILE A 15 11.81 10.29 2.56
C ILE A 15 11.36 8.82 2.68
N ILE A 16 11.41 8.05 1.59
CA ILE A 16 11.10 6.62 1.62
C ILE A 16 12.06 5.87 2.57
N LYS A 17 13.32 6.28 2.68
CA LYS A 17 14.32 5.67 3.57
C LYS A 17 14.03 5.98 5.05
N ILE A 18 13.63 7.21 5.37
CA ILE A 18 13.20 7.63 6.72
C ILE A 18 11.94 6.86 7.14
N ILE A 19 10.93 6.81 6.27
CA ILE A 19 9.69 6.06 6.50
C ILE A 19 9.97 4.56 6.74
N LYS A 20 10.97 3.98 6.05
CA LYS A 20 11.36 2.58 6.23
C LYS A 20 11.86 2.28 7.64
N ASN A 21 12.45 3.23 8.37
CA ASN A 21 13.14 2.98 9.62
C ASN A 21 12.34 3.32 10.90
N GLU A 22 11.35 4.23 10.87
CA GLU A 22 10.86 4.82 12.15
C GLU A 22 9.42 4.57 12.63
N TYR A 23 8.53 3.86 11.91
CA TYR A 23 7.12 3.85 12.34
C TYR A 23 6.44 2.47 12.45
N PRO A 24 6.55 1.76 13.58
CA PRO A 24 5.51 0.88 14.07
C PRO A 24 4.49 1.68 14.90
N GLY A 25 3.34 2.03 14.32
CA GLY A 25 2.23 2.72 15.02
C GLY A 25 1.80 4.09 14.47
N SER A 26 2.24 4.48 13.26
CA SER A 26 1.83 5.76 12.68
C SER A 26 0.34 5.77 12.28
N PRO A 27 -0.42 6.84 12.62
CA PRO A 27 -1.80 7.03 12.16
C PRO A 27 -2.01 6.82 10.65
N SER A 28 -1.07 7.25 9.81
CA SER A 28 -1.11 7.09 8.35
C SER A 28 -0.98 5.62 7.95
N LEU A 29 -0.14 4.85 8.63
CA LEU A 29 -0.03 3.41 8.41
C LEU A 29 -1.28 2.65 8.87
N GLU A 30 -1.86 3.02 10.01
CA GLU A 30 -3.09 2.41 10.51
C GLU A 30 -4.27 2.68 9.59
N LYS A 31 -4.44 3.94 9.19
CA LYS A 31 -5.47 4.35 8.23
C LYS A 31 -5.29 3.62 6.90
N THR A 32 -4.07 3.51 6.40
CA THR A 32 -3.76 2.76 5.17
C THR A 32 -4.16 1.28 5.28
N LYS A 33 -3.86 0.61 6.40
CA LYS A 33 -4.28 -0.79 6.60
C LYS A 33 -5.80 -0.94 6.59
N LEU A 34 -6.53 -0.03 7.22
CA LEU A 34 -8.00 -0.01 7.21
C LEU A 34 -8.54 0.19 5.79
N THR A 35 -8.00 1.17 5.05
CA THR A 35 -8.36 1.45 3.66
C THR A 35 -8.14 0.25 2.76
N ILE A 36 -7.02 -0.48 2.92
CA ILE A 36 -6.76 -1.69 2.15
C ILE A 36 -7.72 -2.83 2.52
N LYS A 37 -8.10 -2.96 3.79
CA LYS A 37 -9.13 -3.92 4.22
C LYS A 37 -10.51 -3.60 3.63
N GLU A 38 -10.88 -2.33 3.59
CA GLU A 38 -12.12 -1.86 2.94
C GLU A 38 -12.07 -2.06 1.42
N PHE A 39 -10.91 -1.81 0.82
CA PHE A 39 -10.68 -2.03 -0.60
C PHE A 39 -10.86 -3.51 -0.96
N GLN A 40 -10.23 -4.42 -0.20
CA GLN A 40 -10.41 -5.86 -0.37
C GLN A 40 -11.89 -6.27 -0.29
N LYS A 41 -12.64 -5.77 0.71
CA LYS A 41 -14.08 -6.04 0.83
C LYS A 41 -14.85 -5.51 -0.39
N SER A 42 -14.49 -4.31 -0.84
CA SER A 42 -15.13 -3.67 -1.98
C SER A 42 -14.90 -4.45 -3.28
N LEU A 43 -13.70 -4.98 -3.49
CA LEU A 43 -13.40 -5.85 -4.63
C LEU A 43 -14.29 -7.10 -4.63
N LYS A 44 -14.55 -7.71 -3.47
CA LYS A 44 -15.47 -8.86 -3.37
C LYS A 44 -16.90 -8.48 -3.79
N ILE A 45 -17.39 -7.31 -3.36
CA ILE A 45 -18.73 -6.81 -3.71
C ILE A 45 -18.82 -6.47 -5.21
N ILE A 46 -17.78 -5.85 -5.78
CA ILE A 46 -17.73 -5.50 -7.20
C ILE A 46 -17.71 -6.76 -8.09
N SER A 47 -17.10 -7.83 -7.61
CA SER A 47 -17.04 -9.11 -8.33
C SER A 47 -18.27 -9.99 -8.13
N ASP A 48 -19.18 -9.66 -7.20
CA ASP A 48 -20.37 -10.47 -6.94
C ASP A 48 -21.49 -10.17 -7.96
N PRO A 49 -21.86 -11.13 -8.83
CA PRO A 49 -22.90 -10.92 -9.83
C PRO A 49 -24.30 -10.71 -9.22
N LYS A 50 -24.53 -11.09 -7.96
CA LYS A 50 -25.81 -10.89 -7.27
C LYS A 50 -26.05 -9.44 -6.87
N ILE A 51 -25.00 -8.60 -6.86
CA ILE A 51 -25.11 -7.18 -6.52
C ILE A 51 -25.51 -6.38 -7.76
N PRO A 52 -26.53 -5.50 -7.67
CA PRO A 52 -26.97 -4.68 -8.80
C PRO A 52 -25.81 -3.93 -9.45
N LEU A 53 -25.76 -3.94 -10.80
CA LEU A 53 -24.67 -3.34 -11.57
C LEU A 53 -24.42 -1.87 -11.18
N LYS A 54 -25.48 -1.09 -10.96
CA LYS A 54 -25.39 0.32 -10.52
C LYS A 54 -24.61 0.45 -9.20
N ASN A 55 -24.85 -0.44 -8.24
CA ASN A 55 -24.17 -0.42 -6.94
C ASN A 55 -22.70 -0.83 -7.09
N ARG A 56 -22.42 -1.83 -7.93
CA ARG A 56 -21.04 -2.23 -8.26
C ARG A 56 -20.26 -1.11 -8.94
N GLN A 57 -20.87 -0.42 -9.89
CA GLN A 57 -20.25 0.72 -10.58
C GLN A 57 -20.00 1.90 -9.64
N ALA A 58 -20.96 2.23 -8.77
CA ALA A 58 -20.79 3.28 -7.77
C ALA A 58 -19.62 2.96 -6.83
N LEU A 59 -19.54 1.72 -6.35
CA LEU A 59 -18.44 1.27 -5.50
C LEU A 59 -17.10 1.26 -6.23
N ALA A 60 -17.07 0.81 -7.49
CA ALA A 60 -15.88 0.83 -8.33
C ALA A 60 -15.30 2.24 -8.51
N ARG A 61 -16.17 3.26 -8.70
CA ARG A 61 -15.76 4.67 -8.73
C ARG A 61 -15.16 5.12 -7.40
N LYS A 62 -15.80 4.75 -6.28
CA LYS A 62 -15.33 5.10 -4.93
C LYS A 62 -13.93 4.54 -4.64
N VAL A 63 -13.63 3.33 -5.10
CA VAL A 63 -12.33 2.69 -4.84
C VAL A 63 -11.27 2.95 -5.90
N MET A 64 -11.61 3.66 -6.98
CA MET A 64 -10.68 3.97 -8.06
C MET A 64 -9.39 4.69 -7.60
N PRO A 65 -9.42 5.64 -6.65
CA PRO A 65 -8.20 6.24 -6.12
C PRO A 65 -7.26 5.21 -5.47
N ILE A 66 -7.82 4.24 -4.73
CA ILE A 66 -7.04 3.17 -4.09
C ILE A 66 -6.43 2.25 -5.14
N GLN A 67 -7.21 1.89 -6.18
CA GLN A 67 -6.70 1.11 -7.31
C GLN A 67 -5.53 1.82 -8.02
N ARG A 68 -5.61 3.15 -8.20
CA ARG A 68 -4.51 3.95 -8.78
C ARG A 68 -3.28 3.91 -7.88
N ALA A 69 -3.44 4.09 -6.58
CA ALA A 69 -2.31 3.99 -5.63
C ALA A 69 -1.66 2.61 -5.65
N VAL A 70 -2.44 1.52 -5.69
CA VAL A 70 -1.91 0.14 -5.82
C VAL A 70 -1.20 -0.06 -7.15
N LYS A 71 -1.70 0.52 -8.25
CA LYS A 71 -1.02 0.48 -9.55
C LYS A 71 0.30 1.24 -9.54
N THR A 72 0.33 2.44 -8.94
CA THR A 72 1.56 3.22 -8.76
C THR A 72 2.57 2.45 -7.90
N LEU A 73 2.10 1.82 -6.81
CA LEU A 73 2.92 0.99 -5.95
C LEU A 73 3.61 -0.14 -6.73
N LYS A 74 2.89 -0.82 -7.65
CA LYS A 74 3.47 -1.87 -8.50
C LYS A 74 4.68 -1.37 -9.29
N GLY A 75 4.65 -0.12 -9.76
CA GLY A 75 5.76 0.50 -10.50
C GLY A 75 6.91 0.98 -9.61
N SER A 76 6.69 1.19 -8.31
CA SER A 76 7.68 1.77 -7.39
C SER A 76 8.38 0.76 -6.48
N MET A 77 8.05 -0.53 -6.58
CA MET A 77 8.62 -1.56 -5.73
C MET A 77 9.05 -2.81 -6.51
N PRO A 78 10.01 -3.61 -6.00
CA PRO A 78 10.39 -4.87 -6.63
C PRO A 78 9.19 -5.80 -6.82
N GLU A 79 9.09 -6.42 -7.99
CA GLU A 79 7.92 -7.22 -8.41
C GLU A 79 7.61 -8.35 -7.44
N ASN A 80 8.62 -9.08 -6.97
CA ASN A 80 8.46 -10.14 -5.98
C ASN A 80 7.85 -9.64 -4.66
N LYS A 81 8.23 -8.44 -4.20
CA LYS A 81 7.67 -7.84 -2.99
C LYS A 81 6.24 -7.36 -3.24
N PHE A 82 5.96 -6.79 -4.41
CA PHE A 82 4.61 -6.40 -4.79
C PHE A 82 3.68 -7.61 -4.82
N PHE A 83 4.13 -8.70 -5.45
CA PHE A 83 3.41 -9.95 -5.54
C PHE A 83 3.01 -10.49 -4.15
N LEU A 84 3.97 -10.60 -3.24
CA LEU A 84 3.72 -11.07 -1.87
C LEU A 84 2.76 -10.16 -1.11
N PHE A 85 2.90 -8.83 -1.26
CA PHE A 85 1.96 -7.88 -0.69
C PHE A 85 0.55 -8.06 -1.27
N TYR A 86 0.43 -8.14 -2.60
CA TYR A 86 -0.85 -8.23 -3.28
C TYR A 86 -1.60 -9.49 -2.89
N LYS A 87 -0.93 -10.65 -2.95
CA LYS A 87 -1.53 -11.91 -2.52
C LYS A 87 -1.94 -11.90 -1.04
N ASN A 88 -1.13 -11.31 -0.16
CA ASN A 88 -1.45 -11.27 1.26
C ASN A 88 -2.57 -10.27 1.60
N ALA A 89 -2.40 -9.01 1.22
CA ALA A 89 -3.22 -7.90 1.70
C ALA A 89 -4.44 -7.62 0.81
N ILE A 90 -4.34 -7.85 -0.50
CA ILE A 90 -5.43 -7.59 -1.46
C ILE A 90 -6.25 -8.86 -1.68
N GLU A 91 -5.60 -9.99 -1.98
CA GLU A 91 -6.32 -11.26 -2.19
C GLU A 91 -6.66 -11.98 -0.88
N GLY A 92 -6.00 -11.65 0.23
CA GLY A 92 -6.30 -12.20 1.55
C GLY A 92 -5.68 -13.56 1.85
N GLN A 93 -4.68 -13.99 1.08
CA GLN A 93 -3.94 -15.22 1.38
C GLN A 93 -3.16 -15.05 2.68
N SER A 94 -3.13 -16.09 3.51
CA SER A 94 -2.37 -16.03 4.77
C SER A 94 -0.86 -16.00 4.53
N ILE A 95 -0.08 -15.47 5.48
CA ILE A 95 1.39 -15.51 5.39
C ILE A 95 1.88 -16.97 5.35
N LYS A 96 1.20 -17.88 6.07
CA LYS A 96 1.54 -19.30 6.10
C LYS A 96 1.32 -19.97 4.74
N SER A 97 0.17 -19.75 4.11
CA SER A 97 -0.12 -20.29 2.77
C SER A 97 0.87 -19.74 1.74
N LEU A 98 1.15 -18.44 1.76
CA LEU A 98 2.17 -17.85 0.88
C LEU A 98 3.56 -18.47 1.06
N SER A 99 3.91 -18.82 2.29
CA SER A 99 5.19 -19.45 2.57
C SER A 99 5.30 -20.84 1.98
N ILE A 100 4.22 -21.62 2.06
CA ILE A 100 4.11 -22.96 1.52
C ILE A 100 4.03 -22.93 -0.01
N ASP A 101 3.09 -22.17 -0.56
CA ASP A 101 2.74 -22.17 -1.99
C ASP A 101 3.88 -21.63 -2.87
N TYR A 102 4.68 -20.70 -2.34
CA TYR A 102 5.74 -20.01 -3.10
C TYR A 102 7.15 -20.22 -2.55
N GLY A 103 7.32 -21.05 -1.52
CA GLY A 103 8.64 -21.35 -0.93
C GLY A 103 9.35 -20.14 -0.31
N VAL A 104 8.59 -19.12 0.12
CA VAL A 104 9.15 -17.87 0.68
C VAL A 104 9.05 -17.87 2.20
N ASP A 105 10.09 -17.46 2.92
CA ASP A 105 10.03 -17.34 4.38
C ASP A 105 8.96 -16.32 4.84
N THR A 106 8.29 -16.63 5.95
CA THR A 106 7.23 -15.79 6.53
C THR A 106 7.68 -14.37 6.88
N LYS A 107 8.95 -14.16 7.27
CA LYS A 107 9.52 -12.83 7.54
C LYS A 107 9.67 -12.04 6.25
N THR A 108 10.00 -12.69 5.13
CA THR A 108 10.05 -12.04 3.81
C THR A 108 8.67 -11.53 3.39
N VAL A 109 7.62 -12.32 3.58
CA VAL A 109 6.23 -11.89 3.34
C VAL A 109 5.87 -10.67 4.21
N ARG A 110 6.20 -10.73 5.52
CA ARG A 110 5.96 -9.60 6.45
C ARG A 110 6.72 -8.34 6.04
N ARG A 111 7.99 -8.46 5.64
CA ARG A 111 8.82 -7.32 5.18
C ARG A 111 8.26 -6.69 3.91
N ALA A 112 7.89 -7.51 2.92
CA ALA A 112 7.27 -7.04 1.68
C ALA A 112 5.97 -6.26 1.97
N ARG A 113 5.11 -6.83 2.83
CA ARG A 113 3.86 -6.19 3.24
C ARG A 113 4.07 -4.88 3.99
N ASN A 114 4.99 -4.85 4.95
CA ASN A 114 5.26 -3.64 5.72
C ASN A 114 5.82 -2.52 4.85
N LEU A 115 6.70 -2.87 3.89
CA LEU A 115 7.21 -1.90 2.92
C LEU A 115 6.08 -1.35 2.03
N ALA A 116 5.20 -2.22 1.53
CA ALA A 116 4.07 -1.81 0.71
C ALA A 116 3.11 -0.88 1.46
N TYR A 117 2.77 -1.18 2.72
CA TYR A 117 1.94 -0.28 3.53
C TYR A 117 2.58 1.09 3.75
N LYS A 118 3.90 1.12 3.98
CA LYS A 118 4.66 2.38 4.11
C LYS A 118 4.65 3.22 2.84
N GLN A 119 4.79 2.60 1.67
CA GLN A 119 4.70 3.35 0.41
C GLN A 119 3.26 3.77 0.11
N LEU A 120 2.27 2.92 0.41
CA LEU A 120 0.86 3.26 0.23
C LEU A 120 0.40 4.38 1.15
N SER A 121 0.92 4.51 2.37
CA SER A 121 0.54 5.62 3.25
C SER A 121 0.94 6.96 2.67
N VAL A 122 2.11 7.04 2.02
CA VAL A 122 2.54 8.23 1.27
C VAL A 122 1.60 8.52 0.10
N LEU A 123 1.20 7.49 -0.65
CA LEU A 123 0.36 7.64 -1.83
C LEU A 123 -1.09 7.99 -1.51
N LEU A 124 -1.63 7.48 -0.39
CA LEU A 124 -3.04 7.63 -0.02
C LEU A 124 -3.28 8.77 0.97
N TYR A 125 -2.31 9.05 1.84
CA TYR A 125 -2.43 10.02 2.92
C TYR A 125 -1.16 10.89 3.05
N PRO A 126 -0.72 11.56 1.98
CA PRO A 126 0.51 12.36 2.00
C PRO A 126 0.50 13.43 3.09
N ASP A 127 -0.62 14.12 3.29
CA ASP A 127 -0.74 15.18 4.31
C ASP A 127 -0.56 14.63 5.73
N LEU A 128 -1.06 13.42 6.00
CA LEU A 128 -0.94 12.78 7.31
C LEU A 128 0.49 12.30 7.54
N VAL A 129 1.16 11.77 6.51
CA VAL A 129 2.58 11.41 6.58
C VAL A 129 3.44 12.65 6.81
N ILE A 130 3.18 13.76 6.11
CA ILE A 130 3.87 15.03 6.30
C ILE A 130 3.66 15.52 7.74
N GLY A 131 2.41 15.53 8.22
CA GLY A 131 2.10 15.89 9.61
C GLY A 131 2.86 15.04 10.63
N GLU A 132 2.96 13.72 10.41
CA GLU A 132 3.73 12.82 11.28
C GLU A 132 5.23 13.15 11.32
N ILE A 133 5.80 13.54 10.18
CA ILE A 133 7.22 13.90 10.06
C ILE A 133 7.51 15.25 10.74
N PHE A 134 6.63 16.24 10.57
CA PHE A 134 6.93 17.62 11.00
C PHE A 134 6.34 18.01 12.37
N ILE A 135 5.32 17.31 12.87
CA ILE A 135 4.63 17.67 14.13
C ILE A 135 5.13 16.84 15.33
N VAL A 136 5.64 15.62 15.11
CA VAL A 136 6.09 14.71 16.19
C VAL A 136 7.60 14.84 16.49
N GLY A 137 8.30 15.70 15.76
CA GLY A 137 9.76 15.89 15.85
C GLY A 137 10.26 16.97 16.82
N TRP A 138 9.44 17.43 17.78
CA TRP A 138 9.82 18.42 18.80
C TRP A 138 9.48 17.95 20.21
#